data_AF-A0AAJ2ABV7-F1
#
_entry.id   AF-A0AAJ2ABV7-F1
#
_cell.length_a   1.000
_cell.length_b   1.000
_cell.length_c   1.000
_cell.angle_alpha   90.00
_cell.angle_beta   90.00
_cell.angle_gamma   90.00
#
_symmetry.space_group_name_H-M   'P 1'
#
loop_
_entity.id
_entity.type
_entity.pdbx_description
1 polymer ?
#
loop_
_entity_poly.entity_id
_entity_poly.type
_entity_poly.pdbx_seq_one_letter_code
_entity_poly.pdbx_strand_id
1 'polypeptide(L)'
;MLRSLNSCCVFAILAMPVVASAEARTEQTLCHAFEEIYFSCQMDRKIVSICASGNISPDNGYVQYRYGTVNQLDLQYPDVPLSPRHRVAISDTSGGNAQYTHVKFRQSGFDYVLYQGFPSGLYVKKNGRTVFNKTCQPGEFQKLSQRAYRGIETVAPQDGVDQ
;
A
#
# COMPACT_ATOMS: atom_id res chain seq x y z
N MET A 1 62.18 -24.14 -51.28
CA MET A 1 62.05 -22.99 -50.37
C MET A 1 60.58 -22.62 -50.32
N LEU A 2 59.97 -22.70 -49.13
CA LEU A 2 58.54 -22.86 -48.87
C LEU A 2 57.81 -21.50 -48.79
N ARG A 3 56.54 -21.49 -49.20
CA ARG A 3 55.65 -20.34 -49.42
C ARG A 3 55.23 -19.63 -48.12
N SER A 4 55.13 -18.30 -48.20
CA SER A 4 54.50 -17.41 -47.21
C SER A 4 52.99 -17.66 -47.11
N LEU A 5 52.44 -17.72 -45.89
CA LEU A 5 51.01 -17.61 -45.62
C LEU A 5 50.76 -16.45 -44.65
N ASN A 6 50.12 -15.39 -45.16
CA ASN A 6 49.50 -14.34 -44.36
C ASN A 6 48.32 -14.92 -43.58
N SER A 7 48.43 -14.97 -42.26
CA SER A 7 47.32 -15.31 -41.37
C SER A 7 46.53 -14.05 -41.05
N CYS A 8 45.34 -13.95 -41.64
CA CYS A 8 44.37 -12.89 -41.40
C CYS A 8 43.57 -13.25 -40.14
N CYS A 9 43.97 -12.74 -38.96
CA CYS A 9 43.20 -12.91 -37.73
C CYS A 9 41.94 -12.02 -37.78
N VAL A 10 40.85 -12.56 -38.30
CA VAL A 10 39.51 -11.99 -38.18
C VAL A 10 39.04 -12.23 -36.75
N PHE A 11 39.11 -11.21 -35.89
CA PHE A 11 38.49 -11.24 -34.55
C PHE A 11 36.97 -11.08 -34.71
N ALA A 12 36.25 -12.20 -34.61
CA ALA A 12 34.80 -12.20 -34.51
C ALA A 12 34.37 -11.57 -33.17
N ILE A 13 33.81 -10.36 -33.21
CA ILE A 13 33.21 -9.69 -32.07
C ILE A 13 31.88 -10.41 -31.77
N LEU A 14 31.88 -11.30 -30.78
CA LEU A 14 30.68 -11.92 -30.23
C LEU A 14 29.86 -10.84 -29.51
N ALA A 15 28.78 -10.39 -30.13
CA ALA A 15 27.81 -9.50 -29.51
C ALA A 15 27.13 -10.25 -28.33
N MET A 16 27.55 -9.95 -27.10
CA MET A 16 26.87 -10.44 -25.91
C MET A 16 25.50 -9.74 -25.80
N PRO A 17 24.39 -10.49 -25.68
CA PRO A 17 23.09 -9.89 -25.45
C PRO A 17 23.09 -9.20 -24.08
N VAL A 18 22.85 -7.88 -24.09
CA VAL A 18 22.62 -7.11 -22.86
C VAL A 18 21.31 -7.60 -22.26
N VAL A 19 21.40 -8.42 -21.21
CA VAL A 19 20.24 -8.88 -20.46
C VAL A 19 19.77 -7.71 -19.59
N ALA A 20 18.74 -6.99 -20.06
CA ALA A 20 18.10 -5.94 -19.28
C ALA A 20 17.49 -6.58 -18.02
N SER A 21 18.08 -6.29 -16.86
CA SER A 21 17.55 -6.72 -15.57
C SER A 21 16.36 -5.83 -15.25
N ALA A 22 15.15 -6.40 -15.21
CA ALA A 22 14.00 -5.71 -14.64
C ALA A 22 14.25 -5.56 -13.14
N GLU A 23 14.53 -4.34 -12.67
CA GLU A 23 14.55 -4.06 -11.24
C GLU A 23 13.15 -4.34 -10.69
N ALA A 24 13.02 -5.41 -9.92
CA ALA A 24 11.84 -5.62 -9.10
C ALA A 24 11.75 -4.44 -8.14
N ARG A 25 10.85 -3.48 -8.43
CA ARG A 25 10.54 -2.41 -7.48
C ARG A 25 10.04 -3.10 -6.21
N THR A 26 10.87 -3.10 -5.18
CA THR A 26 10.41 -3.47 -3.85
C THR A 26 9.38 -2.41 -3.47
N GLU A 27 8.09 -2.77 -3.42
CA GLU A 27 7.06 -1.86 -2.94
C GLU A 27 7.46 -1.36 -1.56
N GLN A 28 7.73 -0.06 -1.47
CA GLN A 28 8.12 0.56 -0.22
C GLN A 28 6.92 0.55 0.73
N THR A 29 7.18 0.23 1.99
CA THR A 29 6.17 0.16 3.05
C THR A 29 6.67 0.89 4.29
N LEU A 30 5.73 1.42 5.07
CA LEU A 30 6.01 1.98 6.40
C LEU A 30 5.86 0.94 7.51
N CYS A 31 5.58 -0.32 7.16
CA CYS A 31 5.56 -1.42 8.11
C CYS A 31 6.98 -1.87 8.48
N HIS A 32 7.18 -2.19 9.75
CA HIS A 32 8.39 -2.81 10.25
C HIS A 32 8.52 -4.24 9.72
N ALA A 33 9.75 -4.76 9.71
CA ALA A 33 10.05 -6.08 9.14
C ALA A 33 9.30 -7.25 9.82
N PHE A 34 8.88 -7.10 11.09
CA PHE A 34 8.12 -8.10 11.84
C PHE A 34 6.59 -7.94 11.71
N GLU A 35 6.13 -6.91 11.00
CA GLU A 35 4.72 -6.63 10.80
C GLU A 35 4.22 -7.24 9.50
N GLU A 36 2.96 -7.65 9.52
CA GLU A 36 2.23 -7.96 8.31
C GLU A 36 1.75 -6.68 7.63
N ILE A 37 1.98 -6.59 6.33
CA ILE A 37 1.45 -5.50 5.50
C ILE A 37 0.02 -5.87 5.14
N TYR A 38 -0.95 -5.16 5.71
CA TYR A 38 -2.35 -5.29 5.32
C TYR A 38 -2.67 -4.49 4.06
N PHE A 39 -2.05 -3.32 3.94
CA PHE A 39 -2.14 -2.46 2.76
C PHE A 39 -0.87 -1.61 2.72
N SER A 40 -0.30 -1.37 1.54
CA SER A 40 0.72 -0.34 1.36
C SER A 40 0.64 0.19 -0.05
N CYS A 41 0.69 1.50 -0.24
CA CYS A 41 0.87 2.07 -1.57
C CYS A 41 1.58 3.42 -1.52
N GLN A 42 2.33 3.71 -2.59
CA GLN A 42 2.98 4.99 -2.79
C GLN A 42 1.98 6.02 -3.33
N MET A 43 2.05 7.25 -2.83
CA MET A 43 1.26 8.41 -3.27
C MET A 43 2.19 9.62 -3.36
N ASP A 44 2.60 9.97 -4.59
CA ASP A 44 3.64 10.96 -4.86
C ASP A 44 4.96 10.62 -4.16
N ARG A 45 5.38 11.45 -3.19
CA ARG A 45 6.60 11.26 -2.38
C ARG A 45 6.33 10.62 -1.02
N LYS A 46 5.08 10.20 -0.77
CA LYS A 46 4.63 9.64 0.50
C LYS A 46 4.17 8.21 0.30
N ILE A 47 4.09 7.47 1.39
CA ILE A 47 3.57 6.11 1.45
C ILE A 47 2.45 6.12 2.48
N VAL A 48 1.40 5.38 2.21
CA VAL A 48 0.40 5.01 3.21
C VAL A 48 0.46 3.51 3.42
N SER A 49 0.45 3.07 4.68
CA SER A 49 0.45 1.65 5.02
C SER A 49 -0.51 1.36 6.17
N ILE A 50 -1.15 0.19 6.12
CA ILE A 50 -1.80 -0.46 7.25
C ILE A 50 -0.92 -1.65 7.63
N CYS A 51 -0.41 -1.61 8.85
CA CYS A 51 0.54 -2.56 9.39
C CYS A 51 -0.08 -3.27 10.59
N ALA A 52 0.19 -4.56 10.74
CA ALA A 52 -0.38 -5.35 11.82
C ALA A 52 0.65 -6.30 12.43
N SER A 53 0.49 -6.62 13.72
CA SER A 53 1.24 -7.70 14.36
C SER A 53 0.35 -8.43 15.37
N GLY A 54 0.38 -9.76 15.34
CA GLY A 54 -0.46 -10.61 16.19
C GLY A 54 -1.97 -10.42 16.02
N ASN A 55 -2.41 -9.73 14.95
CA ASN A 55 -3.81 -9.36 14.75
C ASN A 55 -4.58 -10.53 14.11
N ILE A 56 -5.20 -11.34 14.97
CA ILE A 56 -6.00 -12.52 14.57
C ILE A 56 -7.51 -12.30 14.75
N SER A 57 -7.90 -11.24 15.46
CA SER A 57 -9.27 -10.82 15.70
C SER A 57 -9.28 -9.31 16.03
N PRO A 58 -10.44 -8.63 16.02
CA PRO A 58 -10.54 -7.22 16.40
C PRO A 58 -9.99 -6.87 17.79
N ASP A 59 -9.93 -7.86 18.68
CA ASP A 59 -9.51 -7.72 20.07
C ASP A 59 -8.05 -8.13 20.32
N ASN A 60 -7.35 -8.66 19.31
CA ASN A 60 -6.00 -9.20 19.46
C ASN A 60 -4.95 -8.44 18.64
N GLY A 61 -3.71 -8.46 19.14
CA GLY A 61 -2.57 -7.82 18.48
C GLY A 61 -2.78 -6.32 18.33
N TYR A 62 -2.22 -5.77 17.26
CA TYR A 62 -2.47 -4.38 16.89
C TYR A 62 -2.55 -4.18 15.39
N VAL A 63 -3.20 -3.08 15.01
CA VAL A 63 -3.20 -2.54 13.66
C VAL A 63 -2.86 -1.06 13.74
N GLN A 64 -1.96 -0.60 12.88
CA GLN A 64 -1.58 0.79 12.77
C GLN A 64 -1.64 1.28 11.33
N TYR A 65 -2.29 2.41 11.15
CA TYR A 65 -2.12 3.29 10.01
C TYR A 65 -0.82 4.07 10.14
N ARG A 66 -0.07 4.18 9.04
CA ARG A 66 1.09 5.05 8.93
C ARG A 66 1.06 5.81 7.61
N TYR A 67 1.39 7.10 7.67
CA TYR A 67 1.56 7.96 6.50
C TYR A 67 2.84 8.78 6.64
N GLY A 68 3.64 8.87 5.58
CA GLY A 68 4.92 9.55 5.63
C GLY A 68 5.87 9.16 4.51
N THR A 69 7.16 9.32 4.76
CA THR A 69 8.25 8.80 3.93
C THR A 69 8.90 7.61 4.63
N VAL A 70 9.74 6.84 3.91
CA VAL A 70 10.51 5.73 4.50
C VAL A 70 11.36 6.14 5.72
N ASN A 71 11.74 7.41 5.83
CA ASN A 71 12.62 7.92 6.89
C ASN A 71 11.88 8.72 7.97
N GLN A 72 10.61 9.10 7.73
CA GLN A 72 9.88 10.01 8.62
C GLN A 72 8.38 9.82 8.45
N LEU A 73 7.71 9.50 9.57
CA LEU A 73 6.26 9.47 9.66
C LEU A 73 5.70 10.88 9.83
N ASP A 74 4.67 11.20 9.06
CA ASP A 74 3.85 12.40 9.22
C ASP A 74 2.67 12.12 10.15
N LEU A 75 2.12 10.90 10.09
CA LEU A 75 1.00 10.45 10.90
C LEU A 75 1.10 8.95 11.22
N GLN A 76 0.78 8.60 12.46
CA GLN A 76 0.59 7.23 12.93
C GLN A 76 -0.69 7.15 13.76
N TYR A 77 -1.52 6.13 13.50
CA TYR A 77 -2.74 5.90 14.27
C TYR A 77 -3.06 4.40 14.44
N PRO A 78 -3.41 3.95 15.66
CA PRO A 78 -3.21 4.66 16.92
C PRO A 78 -1.71 4.96 17.13
N ASP A 79 -1.40 5.99 17.90
CA ASP A 79 -0.01 6.40 18.20
C ASP A 79 0.76 5.31 18.95
N VAL A 80 0.07 4.52 19.77
CA VAL A 80 0.59 3.32 20.43
C VAL A 80 0.02 2.03 19.80
N PRO A 81 0.73 0.88 19.86
CA PRO A 81 0.23 -0.39 19.33
C PRO A 81 -0.98 -0.90 20.12
N LEU A 82 -2.18 -0.78 19.54
CA LEU A 82 -3.45 -1.18 20.14
C LEU A 82 -4.28 -2.05 19.20
N SER A 83 -5.10 -2.91 19.79
CA SER A 83 -6.08 -3.69 19.03
C SER A 83 -7.06 -2.77 18.27
N PRO A 84 -7.52 -3.17 17.08
CA PRO A 84 -8.29 -2.28 16.21
C PRO A 84 -9.75 -2.08 16.64
N ARG A 85 -10.30 -2.88 17.55
CA ARG A 85 -11.69 -2.75 18.01
C ARG A 85 -12.03 -1.30 18.40
N HIS A 86 -13.12 -0.79 17.82
CA HIS A 86 -13.60 0.58 18.00
C HIS A 86 -12.62 1.70 17.59
N ARG A 87 -11.52 1.38 16.89
CA ARG A 87 -10.49 2.34 16.45
C ARG A 87 -10.34 2.38 14.96
N VAL A 88 -10.28 1.20 14.32
CA VAL A 88 -10.15 1.02 12.88
C VAL A 88 -11.25 0.06 12.46
N ALA A 89 -11.95 0.39 11.38
CA ALA A 89 -13.03 -0.42 10.86
C ALA A 89 -12.91 -0.61 9.35
N ILE A 90 -13.47 -1.71 8.86
CA ILE A 90 -13.66 -1.97 7.44
C ILE A 90 -15.12 -1.67 7.08
N SER A 91 -15.36 -0.96 5.98
CA SER A 91 -16.69 -0.86 5.35
C SER A 91 -16.62 -1.42 3.94
N ASP A 92 -17.61 -2.24 3.57
CA ASP A 92 -17.84 -2.63 2.19
C ASP A 92 -18.73 -1.58 1.52
N THR A 93 -18.18 -0.87 0.53
CA THR A 93 -18.86 0.18 -0.23
C THR A 93 -19.15 -0.24 -1.67
N SER A 94 -19.10 -1.55 -1.92
CA SER A 94 -19.37 -2.14 -3.22
C SER A 94 -20.81 -1.86 -3.69
N GLY A 95 -20.98 -1.69 -4.99
CA GLY A 95 -22.27 -1.42 -5.62
C GLY A 95 -22.30 -1.88 -7.06
N GLY A 96 -23.39 -2.55 -7.46
CA GLY A 96 -23.47 -3.18 -8.78
C GLY A 96 -22.33 -4.19 -8.99
N ASN A 97 -21.51 -3.97 -10.02
CA ASN A 97 -20.34 -4.81 -10.34
C ASN A 97 -19.02 -4.26 -9.77
N ALA A 98 -19.04 -3.13 -9.07
CA ALA A 98 -17.83 -2.48 -8.58
C ALA A 98 -17.57 -2.91 -7.12
N GLN A 99 -16.35 -3.38 -6.87
CA GLN A 99 -15.91 -3.80 -5.55
C GLN A 99 -15.09 -2.69 -4.90
N TYR A 100 -15.62 -2.13 -3.81
CA TYR A 100 -14.95 -1.09 -3.04
C TYR A 100 -14.91 -1.50 -1.57
N THR A 101 -13.74 -1.31 -0.96
CA THR A 101 -13.58 -1.54 0.48
C THR A 101 -12.86 -0.35 1.08
N HIS A 102 -13.37 0.16 2.19
CA HIS A 102 -12.76 1.21 2.96
C HIS A 102 -12.15 0.65 4.24
N VAL A 103 -10.93 1.09 4.57
CA VAL A 103 -10.36 0.98 5.93
C VAL A 103 -10.39 2.38 6.51
N LYS A 104 -11.13 2.58 7.60
CA LYS A 104 -11.43 3.91 8.14
C LYS A 104 -11.16 4.03 9.63
N PHE A 105 -10.76 5.23 10.04
CA PHE A 105 -10.64 5.64 11.43
C PHE A 105 -10.87 7.14 11.57
N ARG A 106 -11.10 7.59 12.80
CA ARG A 106 -11.28 9.01 13.14
C ARG A 106 -10.22 9.48 14.12
N GLN A 107 -9.55 10.58 13.82
CA GLN A 107 -8.59 11.22 14.71
C GLN A 107 -8.71 12.74 14.63
N SER A 108 -8.74 13.41 15.78
CA SER A 108 -8.73 14.88 15.89
C SER A 108 -9.78 15.60 15.02
N GLY A 109 -10.96 14.99 14.86
CA GLY A 109 -12.07 15.56 14.09
C GLY A 109 -12.04 15.27 12.59
N PHE A 110 -11.07 14.50 12.11
CA PHE A 110 -10.92 14.07 10.71
C PHE A 110 -11.24 12.59 10.54
N ASP A 111 -11.92 12.25 9.46
CA ASP A 111 -12.17 10.88 9.04
C ASP A 111 -11.15 10.51 7.96
N TYR A 112 -10.32 9.52 8.25
CA TYR A 112 -9.29 9.02 7.34
C TYR A 112 -9.81 7.74 6.72
N VAL A 113 -9.78 7.66 5.39
CA VAL A 113 -10.30 6.51 4.67
C VAL A 113 -9.33 6.09 3.57
N LEU A 114 -8.76 4.89 3.73
CA LEU A 114 -8.09 4.21 2.64
C LEU A 114 -9.16 3.45 1.87
N TYR A 115 -9.15 3.57 0.56
CA TYR A 115 -10.09 2.87 -0.31
C TYR A 115 -9.34 1.93 -1.23
N GLN A 116 -9.74 0.65 -1.20
CA GLN A 116 -9.45 -0.34 -2.21
C GLN A 116 -10.47 -0.19 -3.33
N GLY A 117 -9.98 0.02 -4.55
CA GLY A 117 -10.75 0.18 -5.78
C GLY A 117 -9.81 0.36 -6.97
N PHE A 118 -10.34 0.71 -8.14
CA PHE A 118 -9.50 1.13 -9.28
C PHE A 118 -9.83 2.60 -9.65
N PRO A 119 -8.98 3.57 -9.29
CA PRO A 119 -7.73 3.43 -8.51
C PRO A 119 -7.99 3.18 -7.02
N SER A 120 -6.99 2.68 -6.29
CA SER A 120 -6.97 2.69 -4.82
C SER A 120 -6.37 4.00 -4.30
N GLY A 121 -6.54 4.32 -3.02
CA GLY A 121 -5.96 5.55 -2.46
C GLY A 121 -6.39 5.88 -1.04
N LEU A 122 -6.26 7.16 -0.69
CA LEU A 122 -6.58 7.74 0.60
C LEU A 122 -7.32 9.07 0.40
N TYR A 123 -8.45 9.23 1.09
CA TYR A 123 -9.04 10.54 1.29
C TYR A 123 -9.22 10.84 2.78
N VAL A 124 -9.27 12.13 3.11
CA VAL A 124 -9.54 12.63 4.45
C VAL A 124 -10.69 13.60 4.41
N LYS A 125 -11.65 13.44 5.32
CA LYS A 125 -12.80 14.32 5.46
C LYS A 125 -12.77 15.09 6.78
N LYS A 126 -13.31 16.30 6.73
CA LYS A 126 -13.64 17.12 7.90
C LYS A 126 -15.07 17.62 7.74
N ASN A 127 -15.94 17.28 8.68
CA ASN A 127 -17.37 17.64 8.63
C ASN A 127 -18.04 17.25 7.31
N GLY A 128 -17.79 16.02 6.84
CA GLY A 128 -18.34 15.47 5.59
C GLY A 128 -17.70 15.99 4.30
N ARG A 129 -16.81 16.98 4.36
CA ARG A 129 -16.13 17.54 3.20
C ARG A 129 -14.74 16.93 3.03
N THR A 130 -14.42 16.48 1.83
CA THR A 130 -13.07 15.99 1.48
C THR A 130 -12.08 17.15 1.49
N VAL A 131 -11.06 17.06 2.34
CA VAL A 131 -9.99 18.05 2.50
C VAL A 131 -8.64 17.55 1.98
N PHE A 132 -8.53 16.24 1.72
CA PHE A 132 -7.38 15.60 1.11
C PHE A 132 -7.85 14.41 0.29
N ASN A 133 -7.28 14.21 -0.89
CA ASN A 133 -7.53 13.04 -1.72
C ASN A 133 -6.31 12.74 -2.57
N LYS A 134 -5.80 11.51 -2.49
CA LYS A 134 -4.67 11.01 -3.28
C LYS A 134 -4.92 9.56 -3.67
N THR A 135 -4.57 9.24 -4.92
CA THR A 135 -4.59 7.88 -5.45
C THR A 135 -3.21 7.24 -5.28
N CYS A 136 -3.18 5.93 -5.07
CA CYS A 136 -1.97 5.12 -5.17
C CYS A 136 -1.35 5.32 -6.57
N GLN A 137 -0.02 5.34 -6.67
CA GLN A 137 0.71 5.44 -7.93
C GLN A 137 1.13 4.05 -8.42
N PRO A 138 1.02 3.78 -9.74
CA PRO A 138 0.61 4.67 -10.85
C PRO A 138 -0.92 4.72 -11.11
N GLY A 139 -1.76 4.56 -10.09
CA GLY A 139 -3.23 4.50 -10.21
C GLY A 139 -3.78 3.08 -10.04
N GLU A 140 -3.01 2.19 -9.41
CA GLU A 140 -3.30 0.75 -9.38
C GLU A 140 -4.38 0.35 -8.37
N PHE A 141 -4.91 -0.85 -8.59
CA PHE A 141 -5.70 -1.58 -7.60
C PHE A 141 -4.76 -2.14 -6.54
N GLN A 142 -4.71 -1.50 -5.38
CA GLN A 142 -3.99 -2.02 -4.22
C GLN A 142 -4.92 -2.90 -3.40
N LYS A 143 -4.63 -4.20 -3.37
CA LYS A 143 -5.45 -5.16 -2.64
C LYS A 143 -5.21 -5.06 -1.13
N LEU A 144 -6.28 -5.00 -0.36
CA LEU A 144 -6.31 -5.21 1.08
C LEU A 144 -6.09 -6.70 1.39
N SER A 145 -5.15 -6.97 2.29
CA SER A 145 -4.86 -8.32 2.74
C SER A 145 -6.11 -9.01 3.29
N GLN A 146 -6.30 -10.28 2.92
CA GLN A 146 -7.40 -11.09 3.43
C GLN A 146 -7.33 -11.28 4.96
N ARG A 147 -6.15 -11.12 5.57
CA ARG A 147 -5.99 -11.14 7.02
C ARG A 147 -6.67 -9.95 7.71
N ALA A 148 -6.73 -8.80 7.05
CA ALA A 148 -7.37 -7.61 7.59
C ALA A 148 -8.87 -7.85 7.90
N TYR A 149 -9.58 -8.57 7.03
CA TYR A 149 -11.00 -8.88 7.24
C TYR A 149 -11.28 -9.82 8.43
N ARG A 150 -10.26 -10.52 8.94
CA ARG A 150 -10.38 -11.29 10.20
C ARG A 150 -9.98 -10.44 11.40
N GLY A 151 -8.96 -9.60 11.23
CA GLY A 151 -8.32 -8.85 12.29
C GLY A 151 -8.97 -7.50 12.61
N ILE A 152 -9.74 -6.92 11.68
CA ILE A 152 -10.42 -5.63 11.82
C ILE A 152 -11.93 -5.86 11.73
N GLU A 153 -12.70 -5.11 12.54
CA GLU A 153 -14.17 -5.20 12.53
C GLU A 153 -14.75 -4.64 11.22
N THR A 154 -15.72 -5.36 10.64
CA THR A 154 -16.51 -4.87 9.51
C THR A 154 -17.77 -4.20 10.02
N VAL A 155 -18.02 -2.97 9.54
CA VAL A 155 -19.18 -2.14 9.90
C VAL A 155 -19.94 -1.71 8.65
N ALA A 156 -21.18 -1.25 8.83
CA ALA A 156 -21.93 -0.63 7.75
C ALA A 156 -21.23 0.65 7.24
N PRO A 157 -21.38 0.99 5.94
CA PRO A 157 -21.02 2.30 5.43
C PRO A 157 -21.68 3.42 6.24
N GLN A 158 -20.97 4.52 6.42
CA GLN A 158 -21.38 5.67 7.20
C GLN A 158 -21.57 6.87 6.28
N ASP A 159 -22.74 7.50 6.38
CA ASP A 159 -23.05 8.72 5.65
C ASP A 159 -22.12 9.87 6.00
N GLY A 160 -21.71 10.61 4.97
CA GLY A 160 -20.72 11.68 5.09
C GLY A 160 -19.27 11.21 5.25
N VAL A 161 -19.02 9.91 5.47
CA VAL A 161 -17.66 9.33 5.50
C VAL A 161 -17.39 8.54 4.23
N ASP A 162 -18.19 7.52 3.94
CA ASP A 162 -17.96 6.50 2.91
C ASP A 162 -18.40 6.88 1.47
N GLN A 163 -18.60 8.17 1.20
CA GLN A 163 -19.14 8.72 -0.06
C GLN A 163 -18.08 9.39 -0.94
#